data_AF-A0A453GII1-F1
#
_entry.id   AF-A0A453GII1-F1
#
_cell.length_a   1.000
_cell.length_b   1.000
_cell.length_c   1.000
_cell.angle_alpha   90.00
_cell.angle_beta   90.00
_cell.angle_gamma   90.00
#
_symmetry.space_group_name_H-M   'P 1'
#
loop_
_entity.id
_entity.type
_entity.pdbx_description
1 polymer ?
#
loop_
_entity_poly.entity_id
_entity_poly.type
_entity_poly.pdbx_seq_one_letter_code
_entity_poly.pdbx_strand_id
1 'polypeptide(L)'
;MLSTKFPEIFKQDIFSWDNFLWACELWYSNSMMVVLSSGKLTTCLIPVAGLMNHSVTPHILNYGRVDQATKSLKFPLSRPCEAGAQCFLSYGKHPGSHLITFYGFLPREDNPYDVIPLDLDTSVHEEDGTAQSVSTSVTTHMVRGTWLCRSRGPPTYGLPPPLLSHLRAALNCDHNESTPEADIKENDRMVLETLVSIFTPMLEGLGEADDYNRESASWDVVLALDYKDLQRRIISSIVTSCGSGLAMLDS
;
A
#
# COMPACT_ATOMS: atom_id res chain seq x y z
N MET A 1 8.21 -34.80 12.75
CA MET A 1 7.28 -34.30 11.72
C MET A 1 5.85 -34.74 12.11
N LEU A 2 4.80 -33.98 11.77
CA LEU A 2 3.41 -34.30 12.19
C LEU A 2 2.94 -35.67 11.66
N SER A 3 3.33 -36.01 10.43
CA SER A 3 3.13 -37.33 9.80
C SER A 3 3.74 -38.49 10.59
N THR A 4 4.87 -38.28 11.27
CA THR A 4 5.48 -39.31 12.14
C THR A 4 4.71 -39.50 13.44
N LYS A 5 4.14 -38.42 14.01
CA LYS A 5 3.46 -38.46 15.30
C LYS A 5 1.99 -38.87 15.18
N PHE A 6 1.34 -38.55 14.06
CA PHE A 6 -0.09 -38.79 13.82
C PHE A 6 -0.32 -39.31 12.39
N PRO A 7 0.21 -40.50 12.05
CA PRO A 7 0.20 -41.02 10.67
C PRO A 7 -1.21 -41.25 10.10
N GLU A 8 -2.20 -41.54 10.95
CA GLU A 8 -3.60 -41.72 10.54
C GLU A 8 -4.28 -40.41 10.11
N ILE A 9 -3.78 -39.27 10.61
CA ILE A 9 -4.33 -37.94 10.32
C ILE A 9 -3.53 -37.26 9.21
N PHE A 10 -2.19 -37.32 9.29
CA PHE A 10 -1.28 -36.69 8.33
C PHE A 10 -0.57 -37.76 7.50
N LYS A 11 -1.32 -38.38 6.58
CA LYS A 11 -0.77 -39.38 5.66
C LYS A 11 0.37 -38.80 4.83
N GLN A 12 1.48 -39.52 4.72
CA GLN A 12 2.72 -38.99 4.15
C GLN A 12 2.65 -38.66 2.66
N ASP A 13 1.78 -39.34 1.92
CA ASP A 13 1.49 -39.08 0.50
C ASP A 13 0.68 -37.79 0.28
N ILE A 14 -0.04 -37.33 1.29
CA ILE A 14 -0.85 -36.10 1.24
C ILE A 14 -0.13 -34.94 1.94
N PHE A 15 0.52 -35.19 3.07
CA PHE A 15 1.23 -34.18 3.86
C PHE A 15 2.64 -33.94 3.31
N SER A 16 2.68 -33.41 2.09
CA SER A 16 3.89 -32.96 1.39
C SER A 16 4.07 -31.43 1.52
N TRP A 17 5.27 -30.96 1.19
CA TRP A 17 5.54 -29.51 1.11
C TRP A 17 4.66 -28.82 0.07
N ASP A 18 4.48 -29.42 -1.10
CA ASP A 18 3.70 -28.82 -2.19
C ASP A 18 2.22 -28.66 -1.82
N ASN A 19 1.62 -29.68 -1.19
CA ASN A 19 0.24 -29.61 -0.73
C ASN A 19 0.07 -28.61 0.43
N PHE A 20 1.07 -28.49 1.29
CA PHE A 20 1.07 -27.47 2.35
C PHE A 20 1.13 -26.06 1.75
N LEU A 21 2.05 -25.83 0.81
CA LEU A 21 2.19 -24.54 0.13
C LEU A 21 0.91 -24.17 -0.62
N TRP A 22 0.35 -25.10 -1.40
CA TRP A 22 -0.92 -24.91 -2.10
C TRP A 22 -2.07 -24.58 -1.14
N ALA A 23 -2.17 -25.28 0.00
CA ALA A 23 -3.20 -24.99 1.00
C ALA A 23 -3.02 -23.60 1.65
N CYS A 24 -1.78 -23.19 1.90
CA CYS A 24 -1.45 -21.85 2.36
C CYS A 24 -1.83 -20.78 1.33
N GLU A 25 -1.45 -20.96 0.06
CA GLU A 25 -1.78 -20.04 -1.02
C GLU A 25 -3.29 -19.90 -1.22
N LEU A 26 -4.03 -21.02 -1.19
CA LEU A 26 -5.50 -21.00 -1.23
C LEU A 26 -6.07 -20.19 -0.05
N TRP A 27 -5.55 -20.41 1.16
CA TRP A 27 -6.01 -19.67 2.33
C TRP A 27 -5.69 -18.17 2.22
N TYR A 28 -4.47 -17.79 1.86
CA TYR A 28 -4.06 -16.39 1.78
C TYR A 28 -4.82 -15.61 0.70
N SER A 29 -5.03 -16.22 -0.47
CA SER A 29 -5.63 -15.54 -1.63
C SER A 29 -7.16 -15.58 -1.67
N ASN A 30 -7.80 -16.61 -1.08
CA ASN A 30 -9.25 -16.82 -1.22
C ASN A 30 -10.04 -16.76 0.10
N SER A 31 -9.36 -16.73 1.26
CA SER A 31 -10.10 -16.54 2.51
C SER A 31 -10.61 -15.10 2.62
N MET A 32 -11.79 -14.94 3.20
CA MET A 32 -12.41 -13.63 3.39
C MET A 32 -13.12 -13.54 4.73
N MET A 33 -13.22 -12.32 5.25
CA MET A 33 -13.89 -12.04 6.51
C MET A 33 -15.39 -11.89 6.30
N VAL A 34 -16.18 -12.59 7.12
CA VAL A 34 -17.64 -12.52 7.14
C VAL A 34 -18.18 -12.40 8.54
N VAL A 35 -19.37 -11.82 8.66
CA VAL A 35 -20.09 -11.69 9.92
C VAL A 35 -21.02 -12.89 10.08
N LEU A 36 -20.70 -13.75 11.05
CA LEU A 36 -21.54 -14.90 11.41
C LEU A 36 -22.85 -14.46 12.06
N SER A 37 -23.80 -15.39 12.21
CA SER A 37 -25.10 -15.10 12.87
C SER A 37 -24.95 -14.62 14.31
N SER A 38 -23.83 -14.94 14.98
CA SER A 38 -23.48 -14.43 16.31
C SER A 38 -23.02 -12.97 16.31
N GLY A 39 -22.84 -12.34 15.15
CA GLY A 39 -22.20 -11.04 15.00
C GLY A 39 -20.67 -11.08 14.97
N LYS A 40 -20.06 -12.24 15.21
CA LYS A 40 -18.60 -12.42 15.18
C LYS A 40 -18.06 -12.31 13.75
N LEU A 41 -17.05 -11.48 13.58
CA LEU A 41 -16.26 -11.40 12.35
C LEU A 41 -15.26 -12.55 12.30
N THR A 42 -15.29 -13.35 11.22
CA THR A 42 -14.49 -14.58 11.09
C THR A 42 -13.96 -14.70 9.67
N THR A 43 -12.71 -15.13 9.53
CA THR A 43 -12.08 -15.45 8.25
C THR A 43 -12.41 -16.88 7.85
N CYS A 44 -12.97 -17.06 6.65
CA CYS A 44 -13.42 -18.35 6.13
C CYS A 44 -13.07 -18.49 4.64
N LEU A 45 -12.97 -19.74 4.17
CA LEU A 45 -13.09 -20.05 2.75
C LEU A 45 -14.58 -20.16 2.40
N ILE A 46 -15.01 -19.42 1.37
CA ILE A 46 -16.43 -19.29 1.04
C ILE A 46 -16.65 -19.79 -0.39
N PRO A 47 -17.34 -20.94 -0.55
CA PRO A 47 -17.67 -21.45 -1.87
C PRO A 47 -18.42 -20.41 -2.70
N VAL A 48 -18.13 -20.36 -4.00
CA VAL A 48 -18.69 -19.42 -4.99
C VAL A 48 -18.28 -17.97 -4.76
N ALA A 49 -18.47 -17.40 -3.57
CA ALA A 49 -18.09 -16.01 -3.28
C ALA A 49 -16.57 -15.80 -3.35
N GLY A 50 -15.77 -16.82 -3.02
CA GLY A 50 -14.31 -16.81 -3.19
C GLY A 50 -13.84 -16.61 -4.63
N LEU A 51 -14.71 -16.85 -5.63
CA LEU A 51 -14.39 -16.64 -7.05
C LEU A 51 -14.55 -15.18 -7.50
N MET A 52 -15.08 -14.30 -6.64
CA MET A 52 -15.28 -12.90 -7.00
C MET A 52 -13.95 -12.14 -6.97
N ASN A 53 -13.67 -11.42 -8.06
CA ASN A 53 -12.45 -10.64 -8.20
C ASN A 53 -12.51 -9.29 -7.47
N HIS A 54 -11.32 -8.71 -7.28
CA HIS A 54 -11.15 -7.35 -6.79
C HIS A 54 -11.23 -6.29 -7.90
N SER A 55 -11.65 -5.09 -7.52
CA SER A 55 -11.54 -3.87 -8.31
C SER A 55 -11.32 -2.69 -7.36
N VAL A 56 -10.65 -1.64 -7.83
CA VAL A 56 -10.50 -0.37 -7.08
C VAL A 56 -11.84 0.38 -6.94
N THR A 57 -12.84 0.05 -7.77
CA THR A 57 -14.21 0.56 -7.68
C THR A 57 -15.20 -0.60 -7.50
N PRO A 58 -15.12 -1.40 -6.42
CA PRO A 58 -15.88 -2.63 -6.31
C PRO A 58 -17.38 -2.37 -6.10
N HIS A 59 -18.20 -3.39 -6.38
CA HIS A 59 -19.64 -3.33 -6.20
C HIS A 59 -20.05 -3.64 -4.75
N ILE A 60 -19.27 -4.50 -4.09
CA ILE A 60 -19.50 -4.94 -2.72
C ILE A 60 -18.36 -4.39 -1.86
N LEU A 61 -18.67 -3.47 -0.95
CA LEU A 61 -17.68 -2.86 -0.04
C LEU A 61 -17.71 -3.46 1.37
N ASN A 62 -18.86 -4.01 1.76
CA ASN A 62 -19.09 -4.49 3.12
C ASN A 62 -18.88 -6.01 3.21
N TYR A 63 -18.45 -6.47 4.39
CA TYR A 63 -18.35 -7.89 4.67
C TYR A 63 -19.68 -8.61 4.44
N GLY A 64 -19.60 -9.80 3.87
CA GLY A 64 -20.75 -10.70 3.79
C GLY A 64 -21.28 -11.01 5.19
N ARG A 65 -22.60 -11.10 5.33
CA ARG A 65 -23.26 -11.39 6.61
C ARG A 65 -24.18 -12.59 6.48
N VAL A 66 -24.11 -13.49 7.46
CA VAL A 66 -25.02 -14.63 7.53
C VAL A 66 -26.40 -14.14 7.96
N ASP A 67 -27.38 -14.30 7.08
CA ASP A 67 -28.77 -14.04 7.37
C ASP A 67 -29.39 -15.23 8.12
N GLN A 68 -29.92 -14.97 9.31
CA GLN A 68 -30.38 -16.03 10.21
C GLN A 68 -31.66 -16.71 9.71
N ALA A 69 -32.51 -15.99 9.00
CA ALA A 69 -33.79 -16.50 8.49
C ALA A 69 -33.58 -17.45 7.30
N THR A 70 -32.80 -17.02 6.31
CA THR A 70 -32.54 -17.77 5.08
C THR A 70 -31.36 -18.73 5.18
N LYS A 71 -30.59 -18.69 6.28
CA LYS A 71 -29.36 -19.48 6.49
C LYS A 71 -28.36 -19.32 5.34
N SER A 72 -28.28 -18.12 4.78
CA SER A 72 -27.41 -17.82 3.64
C SER A 72 -26.50 -16.65 3.94
N LEU A 73 -25.33 -16.65 3.31
CA LEU A 73 -24.41 -15.52 3.35
C LEU A 73 -24.83 -14.48 2.31
N LYS A 74 -25.04 -13.24 2.74
CA LYS A 74 -25.48 -12.14 1.88
C LYS A 74 -24.39 -11.10 1.73
N PHE A 75 -24.15 -10.69 0.48
CA PHE A 75 -23.27 -9.59 0.12
C PHE A 75 -24.10 -8.44 -0.45
N PRO A 76 -24.35 -7.37 0.33
CA PRO A 76 -25.12 -6.25 -0.16
C PRO A 76 -24.30 -5.43 -1.16
N LEU A 77 -24.90 -5.14 -2.32
CA LEU A 77 -24.33 -4.23 -3.29
C LEU A 77 -24.32 -2.81 -2.72
N SER A 78 -23.18 -2.14 -2.82
CA SER A 78 -23.01 -0.72 -2.51
C SER A 78 -23.21 0.18 -3.73
N ARG A 79 -23.14 -0.39 -4.94
CA ARG A 79 -23.49 0.26 -6.21
C ARG A 79 -24.08 -0.75 -7.20
N PRO A 80 -24.85 -0.29 -8.22
CA PRO A 80 -25.43 -1.18 -9.23
C PRO A 80 -24.37 -1.95 -10.02
N CYS A 81 -24.72 -3.17 -10.44
CA CYS A 81 -23.96 -4.00 -11.38
C CYS A 81 -24.86 -4.31 -12.57
N GLU A 82 -24.40 -3.95 -13.78
CA GLU A 82 -25.16 -4.17 -15.00
C GLU A 82 -25.23 -5.65 -15.39
N ALA A 83 -26.31 -6.04 -16.07
CA ALA A 83 -26.45 -7.40 -16.57
C ALA A 83 -25.35 -7.72 -17.60
N GLY A 84 -24.67 -8.86 -17.42
CA GLY A 84 -23.53 -9.26 -18.26
C GLY A 84 -22.20 -8.65 -17.85
N ALA A 85 -22.17 -7.67 -16.93
CA ALA A 85 -20.93 -7.16 -16.35
C ALA A 85 -20.42 -8.06 -15.23
N GLN A 86 -19.10 -8.06 -15.02
CA GLN A 86 -18.49 -8.74 -13.89
C GLN A 86 -18.80 -7.98 -12.59
N CYS A 87 -19.29 -8.69 -11.57
CA CYS A 87 -19.48 -8.16 -10.23
C CYS A 87 -18.18 -8.34 -9.43
N PHE A 88 -17.74 -7.27 -8.76
CA PHE A 88 -16.48 -7.21 -8.03
C PHE A 88 -16.74 -6.95 -6.55
N LEU A 89 -15.92 -7.55 -5.68
CA LEU A 89 -15.91 -7.24 -4.25
C LEU A 89 -14.60 -6.56 -3.85
N SER A 90 -14.60 -5.86 -2.72
CA SER A 90 -13.39 -5.29 -2.16
C SER A 90 -12.60 -6.36 -1.39
N TYR A 91 -11.33 -6.60 -1.74
CA TYR A 91 -10.43 -7.42 -0.91
C TYR A 91 -9.94 -6.65 0.31
N GLY A 92 -9.98 -5.32 0.25
CA GLY A 92 -9.57 -4.44 1.33
C GLY A 92 -8.85 -3.21 0.80
N LYS A 93 -8.33 -2.39 1.72
CA LYS A 93 -7.55 -1.19 1.40
C LYS A 93 -6.07 -1.53 1.38
N HIS A 94 -5.67 -2.36 0.41
CA HIS A 94 -4.33 -2.94 0.36
C HIS A 94 -3.45 -2.24 -0.69
N PRO A 95 -2.17 -1.98 -0.39
CA PRO A 95 -1.21 -1.52 -1.39
C PRO A 95 -0.86 -2.63 -2.38
N GLY A 96 -0.33 -2.27 -3.54
CA GLY A 96 0.13 -3.20 -4.57
C GLY A 96 1.10 -4.27 -4.07
N SER A 97 1.99 -3.94 -3.13
CA SER A 97 2.89 -4.91 -2.48
C SER A 97 2.13 -6.06 -1.81
N HIS A 98 1.04 -5.74 -1.11
CA HIS A 98 0.19 -6.72 -0.46
C HIS A 98 -0.62 -7.52 -1.48
N LEU A 99 -1.17 -6.86 -2.50
CA LEU A 99 -1.98 -7.51 -3.54
C LEU A 99 -1.14 -8.52 -4.34
N ILE A 100 0.09 -8.20 -4.69
CA ILE A 100 1.00 -9.16 -5.33
C ILE A 100 1.33 -10.31 -4.39
N THR A 101 1.75 -10.01 -3.15
CA THR A 101 2.27 -11.02 -2.22
C THR A 101 1.21 -12.06 -1.85
N PHE A 102 -0.03 -11.64 -1.62
CA PHE A 102 -1.07 -12.53 -1.09
C PHE A 102 -2.12 -12.94 -2.12
N TYR A 103 -2.26 -12.20 -3.22
CA TYR A 103 -3.27 -12.47 -4.24
C TYR A 103 -2.72 -12.65 -5.66
N GLY A 104 -1.43 -12.36 -5.89
CA GLY A 104 -0.79 -12.60 -7.20
C GLY A 104 -1.30 -11.68 -8.32
N PHE A 105 -1.70 -10.44 -8.01
CA PHE A 105 -2.09 -9.47 -9.04
C PHE A 105 -1.83 -8.02 -8.62
N LEU A 106 -1.80 -7.13 -9.61
CA LEU A 106 -1.92 -5.68 -9.45
C LEU A 106 -3.20 -5.16 -10.11
N PRO A 107 -3.90 -4.18 -9.50
CA PRO A 107 -4.98 -3.47 -10.18
C PRO A 107 -4.45 -2.73 -11.41
N ARG A 108 -5.25 -2.70 -12.48
CA ARG A 108 -4.90 -1.95 -13.71
C ARG A 108 -5.07 -0.44 -13.57
N GLU A 109 -5.97 -0.03 -12.68
CA GLU A 109 -6.26 1.37 -12.37
C GLU A 109 -5.40 1.84 -11.20
N ASP A 110 -5.25 3.16 -11.06
CA ASP A 110 -4.52 3.77 -9.94
C ASP A 110 -5.17 3.40 -8.61
N ASN A 111 -4.50 2.55 -7.84
CA ASN A 111 -4.98 2.14 -6.53
C ASN A 111 -4.69 3.24 -5.50
N PRO A 112 -5.73 3.82 -4.84
CA PRO A 112 -5.55 4.92 -3.90
C PRO A 112 -4.82 4.53 -2.61
N TYR A 113 -4.55 3.24 -2.42
CA TYR A 113 -3.84 2.68 -1.28
C TYR A 113 -2.38 2.34 -1.58
N ASP A 114 -1.91 2.57 -2.81
CA ASP A 114 -0.51 2.34 -3.16
C ASP A 114 0.41 3.33 -2.45
N VAL A 115 1.44 2.76 -1.82
CA VAL A 115 2.44 3.46 -1.02
C VAL A 115 3.79 2.77 -1.14
N ILE A 116 4.85 3.54 -0.95
CA ILE A 116 6.22 3.07 -0.73
C ILE A 116 6.57 3.27 0.75
N PRO A 117 6.99 2.21 1.46
CA PRO A 117 7.52 2.34 2.81
C PRO A 117 8.85 3.10 2.77
N LEU A 118 9.02 4.07 3.66
CA LEU A 118 10.26 4.78 3.91
C LEU A 118 10.61 4.66 5.38
N ASP A 119 11.83 4.28 5.68
CA ASP A 119 12.36 4.33 7.04
C ASP A 119 13.20 5.59 7.17
N LEU A 120 12.78 6.49 8.07
CA LEU A 120 13.47 7.75 8.35
C LEU A 120 14.01 7.70 9.78
N ASP A 121 15.32 7.89 9.89
CA ASP A 121 16.02 8.00 11.16
C ASP A 121 16.16 9.47 11.53
N THR A 122 15.52 9.87 12.63
CA THR A 122 15.78 11.17 13.24
C THR A 122 16.92 11.01 14.24
N SER A 123 18.08 11.62 13.98
CA SER A 123 19.11 11.78 14.99
C SER A 123 18.61 12.77 16.03
N VAL A 124 18.04 12.29 17.13
CA VAL A 124 17.90 13.10 18.34
C VAL A 124 19.33 13.41 18.79
N HIS A 125 19.75 14.67 18.71
CA HIS A 125 20.97 15.12 19.33
C HIS A 125 20.82 14.88 20.86
N GLU A 126 21.57 13.90 21.38
CA GLU A 126 21.78 13.73 22.82
C GLU A 126 22.64 14.90 23.34
N GLU A 127 22.05 16.10 23.43
CA GLU A 127 22.54 17.14 24.33
C GLU A 127 21.86 16.98 25.69
N ASP A 128 22.22 15.92 26.42
CA ASP A 128 22.60 16.03 27.83
C ASP A 128 23.10 14.68 28.32
N GLY A 129 24.34 14.66 28.79
CA GLY A 129 25.00 13.44 29.25
C GLY A 129 24.39 12.91 30.54
N THR A 130 23.31 12.12 30.45
CA THR A 130 22.99 11.09 31.44
C THR A 130 22.04 10.02 30.87
N ALA A 131 22.51 8.77 30.92
CA ALA A 131 21.77 7.51 30.88
C ALA A 131 21.24 6.99 29.51
N GLN A 132 21.97 5.98 29.01
CA GLN A 132 21.50 4.78 28.27
C GLN A 132 20.04 4.78 27.78
N SER A 133 19.86 5.08 26.50
CA SER A 133 18.86 4.42 25.65
C SER A 133 19.17 4.70 24.18
N VAL A 134 20.02 3.86 23.56
CA VAL A 134 20.13 3.79 22.10
C VAL A 134 18.81 3.26 21.56
N SER A 135 17.89 4.18 21.30
CA SER A 135 16.72 3.95 20.47
C SER A 135 16.73 5.06 19.43
N THR A 136 17.51 4.88 18.37
CA THR A 136 17.24 5.55 17.11
C THR A 136 15.81 5.16 16.73
N SER A 137 14.85 6.05 16.95
CA SER A 137 13.46 5.78 16.64
C SER A 137 13.30 5.82 15.12
N VAL A 138 13.60 4.70 14.47
CA VAL A 138 13.30 4.49 13.05
C VAL A 138 11.80 4.72 12.88
N THR A 139 11.42 5.76 12.14
CA THR A 139 10.01 6.01 11.86
C THR A 139 9.71 5.50 10.46
N THR A 140 8.89 4.45 10.37
CA THR A 140 8.40 3.94 9.09
C THR A 140 7.23 4.79 8.61
N HIS A 141 7.43 5.52 7.51
CA HIS A 141 6.41 6.25 6.78
C HIS A 141 5.93 5.47 5.56
N MET A 142 4.69 5.74 5.14
CA MET A 142 4.11 5.18 3.92
C MET A 142 3.77 6.34 2.98
N VAL A 143 4.54 6.46 1.89
CA VAL A 143 4.40 7.57 0.95
C VAL A 143 3.64 7.13 -0.28
N ARG A 144 2.58 7.87 -0.62
CA ARG A 144 1.81 7.69 -1.85
C ARG A 144 2.18 8.73 -2.90
N GLY A 145 1.88 8.44 -4.16
CA GLY A 145 2.10 9.41 -5.23
C GLY A 145 1.09 10.55 -5.24
N THR A 146 1.40 11.57 -6.02
CA THR A 146 0.69 12.86 -6.01
C THR A 146 -0.44 12.94 -7.05
N TRP A 147 -0.63 11.90 -7.88
CA TRP A 147 -1.64 11.88 -8.96
C TRP A 147 -3.09 12.03 -8.47
N LEU A 148 -3.38 11.68 -7.21
CA LEU A 148 -4.70 11.88 -6.60
C LEU A 148 -4.85 13.25 -5.91
N CYS A 149 -3.80 14.07 -5.89
CA CYS A 149 -3.83 15.34 -5.18
C CYS A 149 -4.60 16.41 -5.94
N ARG A 150 -5.52 17.09 -5.24
CA ARG A 150 -6.35 18.16 -5.79
C ARG A 150 -5.71 19.54 -5.70
N SER A 151 -4.75 19.73 -4.79
CA SER A 151 -4.03 21.01 -4.59
C SER A 151 -2.55 20.83 -4.88
N ARG A 152 -2.03 21.60 -5.83
CA ARG A 152 -0.60 21.61 -6.21
C ARG A 152 0.16 22.83 -5.69
N GLY A 153 -0.52 23.75 -5.01
CA GLY A 153 0.11 24.92 -4.40
C GLY A 153 0.51 24.70 -2.94
N PRO A 154 1.09 25.73 -2.30
CA PRO A 154 1.36 25.72 -0.86
C PRO A 154 0.08 25.41 -0.05
N PRO A 155 0.22 24.77 1.13
CA PRO A 155 1.46 24.32 1.76
C PRO A 155 1.83 22.87 1.41
N THR A 156 1.13 22.23 0.47
CA THR A 156 1.29 20.79 0.21
C THR A 156 2.02 20.47 -1.09
N TYR A 157 2.03 21.34 -2.09
CA TYR A 157 2.74 21.13 -3.36
C TYR A 157 2.35 19.83 -4.09
N GLY A 158 1.15 19.31 -3.83
CA GLY A 158 0.71 18.01 -4.32
C GLY A 158 1.16 16.81 -3.47
N LEU A 159 2.07 17.00 -2.52
CA LEU A 159 2.67 15.96 -1.70
C LEU A 159 1.75 15.49 -0.56
N PRO A 160 1.94 14.26 -0.03
CA PRO A 160 1.16 13.75 1.10
C PRO A 160 1.38 14.61 2.36
N PRO A 161 0.31 15.16 2.98
CA PRO A 161 0.44 15.98 4.19
C PRO A 161 1.17 15.28 5.35
N PRO A 162 0.94 13.98 5.65
CA PRO A 162 1.68 13.30 6.72
C PRO A 162 3.19 13.28 6.50
N LEU A 163 3.65 13.12 5.25
CA LEU A 163 5.07 13.14 4.92
C LEU A 163 5.67 14.53 5.14
N LEU A 164 4.99 15.58 4.67
CA LEU A 164 5.43 16.95 4.85
C LEU A 164 5.48 17.34 6.32
N SER A 165 4.45 17.00 7.10
CA SER A 165 4.42 17.26 8.54
C SER A 165 5.58 16.59 9.26
N HIS A 166 5.89 15.34 8.91
CA HIS A 166 7.01 14.65 9.53
C HIS A 166 8.36 15.28 9.18
N LEU A 167 8.60 15.59 7.90
CA LEU A 167 9.85 16.21 7.48
C LEU A 167 10.01 17.62 8.00
N ARG A 168 8.92 18.40 8.11
CA ARG A 168 8.94 19.70 8.77
C ARG A 168 9.39 19.57 10.23
N ALA A 169 8.80 18.64 10.98
CA ALA A 169 9.22 18.39 12.35
C ALA A 169 10.68 17.92 12.45
N ALA A 170 11.10 16.99 11.58
CA ALA A 170 12.47 16.46 11.57
C ALA A 170 13.53 17.52 11.21
N LEU A 171 13.17 18.50 10.39
CA LEU A 171 14.04 19.60 9.95
C LEU A 171 13.86 20.87 10.79
N ASN A 172 13.06 20.84 11.87
CA ASN A 172 12.68 22.02 12.66
C ASN A 172 12.09 23.17 11.82
N CYS A 173 11.34 22.81 10.78
CA CYS A 173 10.70 23.68 9.79
C CYS A 173 9.20 23.86 10.04
N ASP A 174 8.73 23.64 11.28
CA ASP A 174 7.32 23.81 11.63
C ASP A 174 6.90 25.29 11.64
N HIS A 175 5.67 25.53 11.20
CA HIS A 175 5.11 26.88 11.09
C HIS A 175 4.24 27.19 12.31
N ASN A 176 4.47 28.32 12.96
CA ASN A 176 3.57 28.89 13.98
C ASN A 176 2.89 30.14 13.41
N GLU A 177 1.82 30.62 14.06
CA GLU A 177 1.08 31.82 13.61
C GLU A 177 1.98 33.09 13.54
N SER A 178 3.12 33.07 14.21
CA SER A 178 4.10 34.16 14.25
C SER A 178 5.26 34.01 13.26
N THR A 179 5.35 32.90 12.51
CA THR A 179 6.49 32.64 11.61
C THR A 179 6.45 33.63 10.43
N PRO A 180 7.52 34.41 10.18
CA PRO A 180 7.60 35.33 9.05
C PRO A 180 7.43 34.59 7.72
N GLU A 181 6.78 35.23 6.73
CA GLU A 181 6.55 34.62 5.41
C GLU A 181 7.87 34.22 4.70
N ALA A 182 8.94 34.98 4.90
CA ALA A 182 10.26 34.64 4.38
C ALA A 182 10.80 33.32 4.98
N ASP A 183 10.63 33.12 6.28
CA ASP A 183 11.04 31.90 6.98
C ASP A 183 10.17 30.71 6.56
N ILE A 184 8.87 30.93 6.30
CA ILE A 184 7.96 29.90 5.76
C ILE A 184 8.47 29.42 4.39
N LYS A 185 8.84 30.34 3.50
CA LYS A 185 9.37 30.01 2.17
C LYS A 185 10.69 29.25 2.25
N GLU A 186 11.59 29.65 3.13
CA GLU A 186 12.88 28.98 3.33
C GLU A 186 12.71 27.58 3.92
N ASN A 187 11.84 27.44 4.93
CA ASN A 187 11.47 26.15 5.51
C ASN A 187 10.87 25.20 4.48
N ASP A 188 9.92 25.69 3.66
CA ASP A 188 9.33 24.89 2.59
C ASP A 188 10.37 24.51 1.52
N ARG A 189 11.29 25.41 1.15
CA ARG A 189 12.42 25.09 0.26
C ARG A 189 13.27 23.95 0.82
N MET A 190 13.68 24.05 2.09
CA MET A 190 14.51 23.04 2.75
C MET A 190 13.84 21.66 2.74
N VAL A 191 12.53 21.59 3.03
CA VAL A 191 11.76 20.34 3.00
C VAL A 191 11.69 19.77 1.57
N LEU A 192 11.42 20.60 0.56
CA LEU A 192 11.33 20.15 -0.83
C LEU A 192 12.68 19.69 -1.38
N GLU A 193 13.78 20.39 -1.07
CA GLU A 193 15.14 19.98 -1.47
C GLU A 193 15.56 18.67 -0.80
N THR A 194 15.18 18.48 0.47
CA THR A 194 15.41 17.21 1.19
C THR A 194 14.62 16.07 0.55
N LEU A 195 13.36 16.29 0.16
CA LEU A 195 12.59 15.28 -0.58
C LEU A 195 13.24 14.94 -1.93
N VAL A 196 13.72 15.94 -2.66
CA VAL A 196 14.44 15.72 -3.93
C VAL A 196 15.69 14.88 -3.71
N SER A 197 16.48 15.17 -2.66
CA SER A 197 17.72 14.44 -2.36
C SER A 197 17.46 12.99 -1.94
N ILE A 198 16.34 12.71 -1.28
CA ILE A 198 15.90 11.34 -0.93
C ILE A 198 15.43 10.59 -2.18
N PHE A 199 14.51 11.17 -2.96
CA PHE A 199 13.77 10.43 -3.97
C PHE A 199 14.45 10.37 -5.34
N THR A 200 15.34 11.33 -5.67
CA THR A 200 16.03 11.32 -6.98
C THR A 200 16.95 10.10 -7.13
N PRO A 201 17.83 9.76 -6.16
CA PRO A 201 18.65 8.56 -6.25
C PRO A 201 17.82 7.26 -6.28
N MET A 202 16.68 7.23 -5.56
CA MET A 202 15.77 6.09 -5.61
C MET A 202 15.16 5.92 -7.01
N LEU A 203 14.79 7.02 -7.67
CA LEU A 203 14.25 7.01 -9.03
C LEU A 203 15.30 6.51 -10.02
N GLU A 204 16.52 7.03 -9.93
CA GLU A 204 17.66 6.61 -10.75
C GLU A 204 17.96 5.11 -10.57
N GLY A 205 17.91 4.60 -9.34
CA GLY A 205 18.11 3.19 -9.03
C GLY A 205 17.05 2.26 -9.64
N LEU A 206 15.83 2.74 -9.88
CA LEU A 206 14.79 1.99 -10.59
C LEU A 206 15.01 1.96 -12.11
N GLY A 207 15.87 2.85 -12.64
CA GLY A 207 16.12 3.00 -14.07
C GLY A 207 14.87 3.40 -14.86
N GLU A 208 14.96 3.35 -16.19
CA GLU A 208 13.83 3.61 -17.08
C GLU A 208 12.85 2.44 -17.18
N ALA A 209 11.66 2.71 -17.73
CA ALA A 209 10.71 1.65 -18.06
C ALA A 209 11.36 0.67 -19.04
N ASP A 210 11.30 -0.62 -18.71
CA ASP A 210 11.93 -1.66 -19.51
C ASP A 210 11.12 -1.84 -20.82
N ASP A 211 11.78 -1.76 -21.99
CA ASP A 211 11.20 -2.06 -23.32
C ASP A 211 11.07 -3.59 -23.55
N TYR A 212 10.70 -4.30 -22.49
CA TYR A 212 10.63 -5.75 -22.49
C TYR A 212 9.32 -6.21 -23.14
N ASN A 213 9.39 -7.25 -23.99
CA ASN A 213 8.20 -7.81 -24.61
C ASN A 213 7.34 -8.59 -23.60
N ARG A 214 6.45 -7.86 -22.92
CA ARG A 214 5.53 -8.39 -21.89
C ARG A 214 4.59 -9.47 -22.41
N GLU A 215 4.25 -9.48 -23.70
CA GLU A 215 3.34 -10.49 -24.27
C GLU A 215 3.95 -11.89 -24.29
N SER A 216 5.28 -11.98 -24.30
CA SER A 216 6.03 -13.25 -24.31
C SER A 216 6.54 -13.70 -22.94
N ALA A 217 6.32 -12.88 -21.91
CA ALA A 217 6.86 -13.08 -20.56
C ALA A 217 6.01 -14.05 -19.73
N SER A 218 6.61 -14.69 -18.72
CA SER A 218 5.83 -15.38 -17.70
C SER A 218 5.06 -14.36 -16.85
N TRP A 219 3.92 -14.78 -16.30
CA TRP A 219 3.07 -13.91 -15.48
C TRP A 219 3.82 -13.27 -14.31
N ASP A 220 4.68 -14.03 -13.63
CA ASP A 220 5.47 -13.55 -12.50
C ASP A 220 6.44 -12.43 -12.90
N VAL A 221 7.03 -12.53 -14.10
CA VAL A 221 7.90 -11.48 -14.65
C VAL A 221 7.10 -10.24 -14.99
N VAL A 222 5.90 -10.39 -15.58
CA VAL A 222 5.00 -9.27 -15.85
C VAL A 222 4.64 -8.54 -14.57
N LEU A 223 4.25 -9.28 -13.51
CA LEU A 223 3.91 -8.68 -12.22
C LEU A 223 5.09 -7.95 -11.57
N ALA A 224 6.28 -8.52 -11.63
CA ALA A 224 7.48 -7.88 -11.10
C ALA A 224 7.80 -6.57 -11.82
N LEU A 225 7.68 -6.55 -13.16
CA LEU A 225 7.87 -5.36 -13.98
C LEU A 225 6.79 -4.30 -13.70
N ASP A 226 5.52 -4.71 -13.63
CA ASP A 226 4.40 -3.80 -13.34
C ASP A 226 4.53 -3.19 -11.94
N TYR A 227 5.03 -3.95 -10.96
CA TYR A 227 5.28 -3.45 -9.62
C TYR A 227 6.45 -2.46 -9.56
N LYS A 228 7.54 -2.75 -10.28
CA LYS A 228 8.67 -1.82 -10.43
C LYS A 228 8.21 -0.51 -11.09
N ASP A 229 7.38 -0.59 -12.13
CA ASP A 229 6.79 0.56 -12.80
C ASP A 229 5.86 1.37 -11.87
N LEU A 230 5.06 0.69 -11.05
CA LEU A 230 4.25 1.33 -10.02
C LEU A 230 5.12 2.13 -9.05
N GLN A 231 6.19 1.52 -8.52
CA GLN A 231 7.13 2.21 -7.63
C GLN A 231 7.74 3.45 -8.31
N ARG A 232 8.22 3.29 -9.56
CA ARG A 232 8.78 4.40 -10.33
C ARG A 232 7.80 5.55 -10.47
N ARG A 233 6.53 5.25 -10.78
CA ARG A 233 5.48 6.27 -10.90
C ARG A 233 5.24 7.02 -9.59
N ILE A 234 5.21 6.32 -8.45
CA ILE A 234 5.09 6.95 -7.11
C ILE A 234 6.21 7.97 -6.93
N ILE A 235 7.45 7.52 -7.06
CA ILE A 235 8.66 8.31 -6.81
C ILE A 235 8.75 9.48 -7.80
N SER A 236 8.58 9.22 -9.08
CA SER A 236 8.59 10.24 -10.13
C SER A 236 7.55 11.34 -9.88
N SER A 237 6.34 10.98 -9.43
CA SER A 237 5.31 11.97 -9.11
C SER A 237 5.69 12.88 -7.93
N ILE A 238 6.44 12.35 -6.95
CA ILE A 238 6.94 13.11 -5.80
C ILE A 238 8.04 14.07 -6.23
N VAL A 239 9.04 13.57 -6.98
CA VAL A 239 10.14 14.40 -7.51
C VAL A 239 9.60 15.54 -8.38
N THR A 240 8.64 15.23 -9.27
CA THR A 240 7.98 16.23 -10.12
C THR A 240 7.24 17.28 -9.30
N SER A 241 6.51 16.86 -8.26
CA SER A 241 5.83 17.77 -7.33
C SER A 241 6.82 18.67 -6.59
N CYS A 242 7.94 18.14 -6.11
CA CYS A 242 8.96 18.93 -5.42
C CYS A 242 9.61 19.95 -6.36
N GLY A 243 9.99 19.54 -7.57
CA GLY A 243 10.55 20.46 -8.56
C GLY A 243 9.58 21.57 -8.96
N SER A 244 8.29 21.25 -9.10
CA SER A 244 7.24 22.25 -9.36
C SER A 244 7.10 23.21 -8.18
N GLY A 245 7.14 22.71 -6.94
CA GLY A 245 7.07 23.53 -5.73
C GLY A 245 8.27 24.47 -5.58
N LEU A 246 9.49 23.99 -5.85
CA LEU A 246 10.70 24.82 -5.83
C LEU A 246 10.61 25.96 -6.85
N ALA A 247 10.18 25.67 -8.07
CA ALA A 247 9.97 26.70 -9.09
C ALA A 247 8.93 27.75 -8.70
N MET A 248 7.91 27.39 -7.90
CA MET A 248 6.93 28.35 -7.35
C MET A 248 7.51 29.22 -6.24
N LEU A 249 8.50 28.73 -5.49
CA LEU A 249 9.17 29.51 -4.45
C LEU A 249 10.19 30.51 -5.03
N ASP A 250 10.68 30.25 -6.23
CA ASP A 250 11.61 31.11 -6.97
C ASP A 250 10.91 32.23 -7.78
N SER A 251 9.59 32.16 -7.95
CA SER A 251 8.76 33.15 -8.67
C SER A 251 8.25 34.27 -7.79
#